data_AF-A0A359H8V0-F1
#
_entry.id   AF-A0A359H8V0-F1
#
_cell.length_a   1.000
_cell.length_b   1.000
_cell.length_c   1.000
_cell.angle_alpha   90.00
_cell.angle_beta   90.00
_cell.angle_gamma   90.00
#
_symmetry.space_group_name_H-M   'P 1'
#
loop_
_entity.id
_entity.type
_entity.pdbx_description
1 polymer ?
#
loop_
_entity_poly.entity_id
_entity_poly.type
_entity_poly.pdbx_seq_one_letter_code
_entity_poly.pdbx_strand_id
1 'polypeptide(L)'
;MKDLIVRPIISGEENDWNTLMAKRHYLGFHCLSGRNLKYVALLNGQWVALIGWGTAALKCSPRDRWINWSDEQKYERLQYITNNQRFLILPGVSIKNLASRVLALNVKRLSANWETVYGHPIVMVETFMDHSRFKAICYRAAGWVPLGMTTGYGRTGGIYYYHGQSKTVLVKPLLKNAATILSAPFLPSELTGGERAMVDLNTVSIESKGGLLDYLALLKDSRKKRGIRHSQISILAVAICALLSGARCFLSIGEWAACLNQEIKRMDQK
;
A
#
# COMPACT_ATOMS: atom_id res chain seq x y z
N MET A 1 -15.39 15.06 25.80
CA MET A 1 -15.07 13.89 24.95
C MET A 1 -13.82 13.18 25.47
N LYS A 2 -13.82 12.63 26.69
CA LYS A 2 -12.65 11.87 27.18
C LYS A 2 -12.62 10.43 26.62
N ASP A 3 -13.77 9.92 26.15
CA ASP A 3 -13.93 8.51 25.74
C ASP A 3 -14.13 8.30 24.23
N LEU A 4 -13.59 9.20 23.40
CA LEU A 4 -13.58 9.01 21.96
C LEU A 4 -12.44 8.07 21.58
N ILE A 5 -12.78 6.84 21.21
CA ILE A 5 -11.85 5.82 20.74
C ILE A 5 -12.02 5.68 19.23
N VAL A 6 -10.92 5.47 18.53
CA VAL A 6 -10.97 5.09 17.11
C VAL A 6 -10.11 3.85 16.96
N ARG A 7 -10.58 2.81 16.29
CA ARG A 7 -9.85 1.54 16.15
C ARG A 7 -10.20 0.84 14.83
N PRO A 8 -9.38 -0.09 14.35
CA PRO A 8 -9.79 -1.00 13.29
C PRO A 8 -11.10 -1.70 13.67
N ILE A 9 -11.92 -2.04 12.68
CA ILE A 9 -13.07 -2.92 12.93
C ILE A 9 -12.58 -4.30 13.41
N ILE A 10 -13.36 -4.95 14.26
CA ILE A 10 -13.09 -6.32 14.69
C ILE A 10 -13.87 -7.33 13.84
N SER A 11 -13.53 -8.62 13.96
CA SER A 11 -14.28 -9.70 13.33
C SER A 11 -15.77 -9.60 13.73
N GLY A 12 -16.66 -9.73 12.74
CA GLY A 12 -18.11 -9.59 12.91
C GLY A 12 -18.67 -8.19 12.64
N GLU A 13 -17.87 -7.12 12.71
CA GLU A 13 -18.36 -5.75 12.48
C GLU A 13 -18.41 -5.33 11.00
N GLU A 14 -17.78 -6.11 10.11
CA GLU A 14 -17.64 -5.72 8.72
C GLU A 14 -18.98 -5.57 7.99
N ASN A 15 -19.94 -6.46 8.26
CA ASN A 15 -21.26 -6.40 7.63
C ASN A 15 -22.03 -5.14 8.04
N ASP A 16 -22.00 -4.79 9.32
CA ASP A 16 -22.64 -3.58 9.84
C ASP A 16 -21.96 -2.32 9.31
N TRP A 17 -20.62 -2.32 9.27
CA TRP A 17 -19.84 -1.23 8.69
C TRP A 17 -20.20 -1.02 7.22
N ASN A 18 -20.23 -2.09 6.42
CA ASN A 18 -20.56 -2.03 4.99
C ASN A 18 -22.01 -1.55 4.80
N THR A 19 -22.95 -2.07 5.59
CA THR A 19 -24.37 -1.71 5.52
C THR A 19 -24.59 -0.24 5.86
N LEU A 20 -24.00 0.24 6.95
CA LEU A 20 -24.09 1.66 7.34
C LEU A 20 -23.44 2.57 6.31
N MET A 21 -22.26 2.20 5.81
CA MET A 21 -21.56 2.98 4.79
C MET A 21 -22.39 3.04 3.49
N ALA A 22 -22.97 1.92 3.05
CA ALA A 22 -23.79 1.87 1.85
C ALA A 22 -25.08 2.70 1.99
N LYS A 23 -25.76 2.61 3.14
CA LYS A 23 -27.05 3.30 3.37
C LYS A 23 -26.91 4.78 3.69
N ARG A 24 -25.81 5.21 4.32
CA ARG A 24 -25.69 6.55 4.92
C ARG A 24 -24.61 7.43 4.30
N HIS A 25 -23.63 6.87 3.59
CA HIS A 25 -22.65 7.70 2.89
C HIS A 25 -23.22 8.20 1.56
N TYR A 26 -22.98 9.47 1.24
CA TYR A 26 -23.55 10.14 0.05
C TYR A 26 -23.09 9.58 -1.31
N LEU A 27 -22.02 8.79 -1.33
CA LEU A 27 -21.56 8.04 -2.52
C LEU A 27 -21.96 6.55 -2.48
N GLY A 28 -22.71 6.13 -1.46
CA GLY A 28 -22.88 4.73 -1.13
C GLY A 28 -21.55 3.99 -0.91
N PHE A 29 -21.63 2.67 -0.96
CA PHE A 29 -20.48 1.79 -0.76
C PHE A 29 -20.65 0.47 -1.49
N HIS A 30 -19.59 0.04 -2.17
CA HIS A 30 -19.48 -1.30 -2.77
C HIS A 30 -18.25 -2.01 -2.20
N CYS A 31 -17.06 -1.45 -2.45
CA CYS A 31 -15.80 -1.91 -1.85
C CYS A 31 -14.79 -0.76 -1.74
N LEU A 32 -13.72 -0.99 -0.98
CA LEU A 32 -12.51 -0.17 -1.00
C LEU A 32 -11.53 -0.72 -2.04
N SER A 33 -10.69 0.12 -2.63
CA SER A 33 -9.74 -0.30 -3.65
C SER A 33 -8.47 -0.90 -3.03
N GLY A 34 -8.03 -2.05 -3.55
CA GLY A 34 -6.75 -2.68 -3.20
C GLY A 34 -6.57 -3.00 -1.72
N ARG A 35 -5.32 -2.92 -1.23
CA ARG A 35 -5.00 -2.93 0.21
C ARG A 35 -5.83 -1.86 0.92
N ASN A 36 -6.53 -2.24 1.98
CA ASN A 36 -7.51 -1.39 2.62
C ASN A 36 -7.65 -1.66 4.12
N LEU A 37 -7.99 -0.63 4.89
CA LEU A 37 -8.32 -0.75 6.30
C LEU A 37 -9.62 0.00 6.62
N LYS A 38 -10.46 -0.63 7.43
CA LYS A 38 -11.73 -0.07 7.92
C LYS A 38 -11.61 0.22 9.41
N TYR A 39 -12.13 1.38 9.80
CA TYR A 39 -12.12 1.85 11.18
C TYR A 39 -13.51 2.26 11.60
N VAL A 40 -13.73 2.17 12.91
CA VAL A 40 -14.88 2.72 13.62
C VAL A 40 -14.39 3.67 14.72
N ALA A 41 -15.10 4.78 14.87
CA ALA A 41 -15.00 5.67 16.02
C ALA A 41 -16.13 5.36 17.00
N LEU A 42 -15.78 5.17 18.27
CA LEU A 42 -16.72 4.95 19.35
C LEU A 42 -16.66 6.11 20.34
N LEU A 43 -17.81 6.57 20.79
CA LEU A 43 -17.96 7.48 21.93
C LEU A 43 -18.83 6.78 22.96
N ASN A 44 -18.30 6.56 24.17
CA ASN A 44 -18.99 5.82 25.23
C ASN A 44 -19.48 4.43 24.76
N GLY A 45 -18.67 3.72 23.98
CA GLY A 45 -18.99 2.40 23.42
C GLY A 45 -19.96 2.42 22.23
N GLN A 46 -20.53 3.58 21.85
CA GLN A 46 -21.45 3.70 20.72
C GLN A 46 -20.72 4.14 19.45
N TRP A 47 -21.04 3.54 18.31
CA TRP A 47 -20.49 3.95 17.03
C TRP A 47 -20.93 5.37 16.70
N VAL A 48 -19.97 6.23 16.34
CA VAL A 48 -20.24 7.63 15.98
C VAL A 48 -19.68 8.03 14.61
N ALA A 49 -18.70 7.31 14.10
CA ALA A 49 -18.15 7.55 12.77
C ALA A 49 -17.48 6.31 12.18
N LEU A 50 -17.39 6.25 10.86
CA LEU A 50 -16.76 5.18 10.08
C LEU A 50 -15.72 5.77 9.12
N ILE A 51 -14.56 5.12 8.97
CA ILE A 51 -13.48 5.57 8.09
C ILE A 51 -12.96 4.39 7.27
N GLY A 52 -12.82 4.57 5.96
CA GLY A 52 -12.26 3.59 5.03
C GLY A 52 -11.04 4.14 4.29
N TRP A 53 -9.94 3.40 4.37
CA TRP A 53 -8.69 3.66 3.67
C TRP A 53 -8.48 2.61 2.59
N GLY A 54 -8.09 3.03 1.39
CA GLY A 54 -7.74 2.14 0.29
C GLY A 54 -6.47 2.60 -0.41
N THR A 55 -5.98 1.84 -1.38
CA THR A 55 -4.78 2.21 -2.14
C THR A 55 -4.88 3.62 -2.73
N ALA A 56 -3.75 4.34 -2.75
CA ALA A 56 -3.66 5.64 -3.41
C ALA A 56 -4.07 5.60 -4.88
N ALA A 57 -4.57 6.72 -5.39
CA ALA A 57 -4.95 6.83 -6.79
C ALA A 57 -3.69 6.75 -7.67
N LEU A 58 -3.73 5.89 -8.70
CA LEU A 58 -2.62 5.72 -9.62
C LEU A 58 -2.25 7.03 -10.35
N LYS A 59 -3.26 7.80 -10.76
CA LYS A 59 -3.08 9.08 -11.47
C LYS A 59 -3.57 10.22 -10.60
N CYS A 60 -2.65 11.08 -10.13
CA CYS A 60 -3.00 12.26 -9.36
C CYS A 60 -1.96 13.38 -9.59
N SER A 61 -2.11 14.13 -10.69
CA SER A 61 -1.12 15.15 -11.08
C SER A 61 -0.82 16.20 -10.00
N PRO A 62 -1.79 16.72 -9.21
CA PRO A 62 -1.48 17.65 -8.12
C PRO A 62 -0.53 17.05 -7.07
N ARG A 63 -0.76 15.79 -6.67
CA ARG A 63 0.11 15.06 -5.75
C ARG A 63 1.47 14.80 -6.37
N ASP A 64 1.48 14.28 -7.60
CA ASP A 64 2.72 13.85 -8.26
C ASP A 64 3.69 15.03 -8.43
N ARG A 65 3.17 16.22 -8.80
CA ARG A 65 3.96 17.47 -8.84
C ARG A 65 4.46 17.92 -7.47
N TRP A 66 3.66 17.75 -6.43
CA TRP A 66 4.05 18.14 -5.07
C TRP A 66 5.14 17.23 -4.49
N ILE A 67 5.10 15.92 -4.81
CA ILE A 67 6.17 14.98 -4.42
C ILE A 67 7.44 15.20 -5.26
N ASN A 68 7.27 15.58 -6.53
CA ASN A 68 8.33 15.74 -7.52
C ASN A 68 9.15 14.45 -7.73
N TRP A 69 8.45 13.33 -7.89
CA TRP A 69 9.04 12.04 -8.21
C TRP A 69 8.98 11.71 -9.70
N SER A 70 9.86 10.81 -10.17
CA SER A 70 9.77 10.23 -11.51
C SER A 70 8.62 9.22 -11.61
N ASP A 71 8.29 8.79 -12.83
CA ASP A 71 7.27 7.75 -13.01
C ASP A 71 7.70 6.41 -12.41
N GLU A 72 8.98 6.04 -12.52
CA GLU A 72 9.56 4.83 -11.93
C GLU A 72 9.43 4.87 -10.40
N GLN A 73 9.83 5.99 -9.78
CA GLN A 73 9.68 6.20 -8.34
C GLN A 73 8.21 6.12 -7.92
N LYS A 74 7.30 6.74 -8.67
CA LYS A 74 5.85 6.67 -8.41
C LYS A 74 5.38 5.22 -8.41
N TYR A 75 5.72 4.42 -9.42
CA TYR A 75 5.27 3.02 -9.50
C TYR A 75 5.76 2.18 -8.31
N GLU A 76 7.00 2.36 -7.88
CA GLU A 76 7.58 1.65 -6.74
C GLU A 76 7.02 2.14 -5.39
N ARG A 77 6.75 3.44 -5.26
CA ARG A 77 6.54 4.11 -3.96
C ARG A 77 5.11 4.51 -3.68
N LEU A 78 4.19 4.34 -4.63
CA LEU A 78 2.77 4.59 -4.42
C LEU A 78 2.21 3.74 -3.27
N GLN A 79 2.80 2.58 -2.98
CA GLN A 79 2.44 1.73 -1.84
C GLN A 79 2.56 2.44 -0.48
N TYR A 80 3.43 3.45 -0.35
CA TYR A 80 3.62 4.24 0.87
C TYR A 80 2.57 5.34 1.05
N ILE A 81 1.56 5.40 0.17
CA ILE A 81 0.47 6.36 0.21
C ILE A 81 -0.85 5.59 0.25
N THR A 82 -1.77 6.06 1.11
CA THR A 82 -3.13 5.53 1.17
C THR A 82 -4.17 6.65 1.06
N ASN A 83 -5.31 6.33 0.47
CA ASN A 83 -6.39 7.26 0.17
C ASN A 83 -7.55 7.08 1.16
N ASN A 84 -7.99 8.18 1.77
CA ASN A 84 -9.23 8.16 2.53
C ASN A 84 -10.43 8.18 1.58
N GLN A 85 -10.89 7.00 1.20
CA GLN A 85 -11.95 6.79 0.23
C GLN A 85 -13.35 6.98 0.83
N ARG A 86 -13.51 6.72 2.13
CA ARG A 86 -14.79 6.87 2.84
C ARG A 86 -14.59 7.48 4.21
N PHE A 87 -15.41 8.48 4.53
CA PHE A 87 -15.48 9.04 5.86
C PHE A 87 -16.91 9.49 6.15
N LEU A 88 -17.51 8.91 7.19
CA LEU A 88 -18.91 9.10 7.56
C LEU A 88 -19.01 9.40 9.04
N ILE A 89 -19.62 10.54 9.40
CA ILE A 89 -20.18 10.74 10.74
C ILE A 89 -21.59 10.16 10.71
N LEU A 90 -21.94 9.31 11.67
CA LEU A 90 -23.23 8.63 11.66
C LEU A 90 -24.38 9.63 11.85
N PRO A 91 -25.52 9.43 11.16
CA PRO A 91 -26.70 10.28 11.34
C PRO A 91 -27.12 10.37 12.81
N GLY A 92 -27.62 11.54 13.22
CA GLY A 92 -28.00 11.80 14.61
C GLY A 92 -26.82 12.21 15.52
N VAL A 93 -25.58 12.08 15.07
CA VAL A 93 -24.41 12.53 15.81
C VAL A 93 -24.05 13.97 15.42
N SER A 94 -24.37 14.93 16.30
CA SER A 94 -23.97 16.33 16.15
C SER A 94 -23.08 16.74 17.31
N ILE A 95 -21.76 16.55 17.13
CA ILE A 95 -20.77 16.89 18.15
C ILE A 95 -19.72 17.80 17.52
N LYS A 96 -19.53 18.99 18.12
CA LYS A 96 -18.55 19.98 17.66
C LYS A 96 -17.17 19.35 17.55
N ASN A 97 -16.52 19.54 16.40
CA ASN A 97 -15.17 19.06 16.10
C ASN A 97 -14.98 17.53 16.14
N LEU A 98 -16.06 16.74 16.14
CA LEU A 98 -15.94 15.28 16.16
C LEU A 98 -15.19 14.76 14.94
N ALA A 99 -15.54 15.21 13.74
CA ALA A 99 -14.93 14.72 12.51
C ALA A 99 -13.42 14.97 12.44
N SER A 100 -12.95 16.19 12.73
CA SER A 100 -11.52 16.50 12.73
C SER A 100 -10.78 15.72 13.82
N ARG A 101 -11.39 15.53 14.99
CA ARG A 101 -10.80 14.75 16.08
C ARG A 101 -10.71 13.26 15.76
N VAL A 102 -11.76 12.67 15.20
CA VAL A 102 -11.78 11.28 14.72
C VAL A 102 -10.68 11.06 13.68
N LEU A 103 -10.59 11.96 12.70
CA LEU A 103 -9.58 11.89 11.66
C LEU A 103 -8.15 12.02 12.22
N ALA A 104 -7.93 12.95 13.15
CA ALA A 104 -6.63 13.13 13.81
C ALA A 104 -6.22 11.89 14.61
N LEU A 105 -7.13 11.28 15.36
CA LEU A 105 -6.88 10.05 16.12
C LEU A 105 -6.59 8.86 15.20
N ASN A 106 -7.34 8.74 14.10
CA ASN A 106 -7.14 7.68 13.13
C ASN A 106 -5.79 7.78 12.41
N VAL A 107 -5.46 8.96 11.89
CA VAL A 107 -4.19 9.20 11.18
C VAL A 107 -2.98 8.90 12.07
N LYS A 108 -3.04 9.20 13.38
CA LYS A 108 -1.96 8.93 14.33
C LYS A 108 -1.56 7.45 14.45
N ARG A 109 -2.45 6.51 14.11
CA ARG A 109 -2.19 5.06 14.22
C ARG A 109 -2.20 4.32 12.89
N LEU A 110 -2.66 4.98 11.82
CA LEU A 110 -2.87 4.36 10.52
C LEU A 110 -1.60 3.69 10.00
N SER A 111 -0.45 4.37 10.04
CA SER A 111 0.81 3.82 9.52
C SER A 111 1.21 2.53 10.24
N ALA A 112 1.17 2.53 11.58
CA ALA A 112 1.52 1.35 12.37
C ALA A 112 0.55 0.18 12.11
N ASN A 113 -0.75 0.44 12.01
CA ASN A 113 -1.72 -0.61 11.67
C ASN A 113 -1.52 -1.12 10.24
N TRP A 114 -1.21 -0.24 9.29
CA TRP A 114 -0.93 -0.61 7.91
C TRP A 114 0.30 -1.51 7.83
N GLU A 115 1.35 -1.16 8.57
CA GLU A 115 2.59 -1.94 8.67
C GLU A 115 2.36 -3.31 9.29
N THR A 116 1.56 -3.40 10.35
CA THR A 116 1.18 -4.68 10.96
C THR A 116 0.48 -5.62 9.97
N VAL A 117 -0.34 -5.07 9.06
CA VAL A 117 -1.15 -5.86 8.13
C VAL A 117 -0.43 -6.13 6.79
N TYR A 118 0.40 -5.20 6.32
CA TYR A 118 0.97 -5.21 4.97
C TYR A 118 2.51 -5.19 4.93
N GLY A 119 3.17 -5.17 6.09
CA GLY A 119 4.63 -5.27 6.21
C GLY A 119 5.40 -4.00 5.86
N HIS A 120 4.73 -2.88 5.63
CA HIS A 120 5.39 -1.60 5.36
C HIS A 120 4.58 -0.41 5.90
N PRO A 121 5.22 0.71 6.27
CA PRO A 121 4.53 1.88 6.79
C PRO A 121 3.85 2.71 5.68
N ILE A 122 3.15 3.75 6.10
CA ILE A 122 2.60 4.81 5.24
C ILE A 122 3.33 6.12 5.55
N VAL A 123 3.82 6.78 4.50
CA VAL A 123 4.56 8.04 4.58
C VAL A 123 3.63 9.25 4.46
N MET A 124 2.56 9.12 3.67
CA MET A 124 1.61 10.18 3.41
C MET A 124 0.20 9.62 3.17
N VAL A 125 -0.82 10.42 3.47
CA VAL A 125 -2.21 10.11 3.11
C VAL A 125 -2.80 11.15 2.17
N GLU A 126 -3.76 10.74 1.35
CA GLU A 126 -4.50 11.60 0.41
C GLU A 126 -6.01 11.44 0.56
N THR A 127 -6.77 12.45 0.11
CA THR A 127 -8.22 12.37 -0.06
C THR A 127 -8.67 13.33 -1.16
N PHE A 128 -9.86 13.12 -1.70
CA PHE A 128 -10.43 13.95 -2.77
C PHE A 128 -11.76 14.52 -2.33
N MET A 129 -11.81 15.84 -2.19
CA MET A 129 -12.97 16.56 -1.68
C MET A 129 -13.76 17.21 -2.80
N ASP A 130 -15.04 16.90 -2.84
CA ASP A 130 -16.02 17.58 -3.69
C ASP A 130 -16.59 18.79 -2.94
N HIS A 131 -16.17 19.99 -3.34
CA HIS A 131 -16.60 21.25 -2.72
C HIS A 131 -18.05 21.60 -3.00
N SER A 132 -18.71 20.98 -3.98
CA SER A 132 -20.15 21.12 -4.17
C SER A 132 -20.94 20.50 -3.01
N ARG A 133 -20.34 19.55 -2.28
CA ARG A 133 -20.99 18.83 -1.19
C ARG A 133 -20.44 19.21 0.19
N PHE A 134 -19.14 19.45 0.31
CA PHE A 134 -18.50 19.67 1.61
C PHE A 134 -17.42 20.74 1.55
N LYS A 135 -17.36 21.60 2.58
CA LYS A 135 -16.34 22.65 2.71
C LYS A 135 -14.95 22.14 3.15
N ALA A 136 -14.74 20.82 3.23
CA ALA A 136 -13.49 20.18 3.70
C ALA A 136 -12.96 20.67 5.06
N ILE A 137 -13.84 21.23 5.91
CA ILE A 137 -13.47 21.89 7.17
C ILE A 137 -12.75 20.91 8.11
N CYS A 138 -13.22 19.66 8.21
CA CYS A 138 -12.61 18.66 9.09
C CYS A 138 -11.18 18.30 8.68
N TYR A 139 -10.89 18.21 7.38
CA TYR A 139 -9.54 17.95 6.87
C TYR A 139 -8.62 19.14 7.11
N ARG A 140 -9.07 20.36 6.81
CA ARG A 140 -8.28 21.57 7.10
C ARG A 140 -7.99 21.73 8.58
N ALA A 141 -8.99 21.53 9.44
CA ALA A 141 -8.83 21.57 10.89
C ALA A 141 -7.92 20.44 11.42
N ALA A 142 -7.78 19.34 10.68
CA ALA A 142 -6.83 18.26 10.98
C ALA A 142 -5.45 18.46 10.34
N GLY A 143 -5.15 19.63 9.76
CA GLY A 143 -3.84 19.99 9.22
C GLY A 143 -3.53 19.38 7.85
N TRP A 144 -4.54 19.12 7.03
CA TRP A 144 -4.34 18.65 5.65
C TRP A 144 -4.04 19.82 4.72
N VAL A 145 -3.14 19.58 3.75
CA VAL A 145 -2.65 20.57 2.79
C VAL A 145 -3.36 20.38 1.44
N PRO A 146 -4.03 21.41 0.90
CA PRO A 146 -4.60 21.36 -0.43
C PRO A 146 -3.51 21.51 -1.50
N LEU A 147 -3.52 20.66 -2.54
CA LEU A 147 -2.51 20.66 -3.62
C LEU A 147 -3.04 21.14 -4.98
N GLY A 148 -4.36 21.24 -5.15
CA GLY A 148 -4.99 21.61 -6.41
C GLY A 148 -6.23 20.77 -6.71
N MET A 149 -6.70 20.83 -7.95
CA MET A 149 -7.93 20.16 -8.39
C MET A 149 -7.63 18.92 -9.24
N THR A 150 -8.48 17.90 -9.15
CA THR A 150 -8.55 16.83 -10.15
C THR A 150 -9.14 17.36 -11.46
N THR A 151 -8.92 16.64 -12.55
CA THR A 151 -9.37 17.03 -13.89
C THR A 151 -10.80 16.60 -14.22
N GLY A 152 -11.58 16.11 -13.25
CA GLY A 152 -12.99 15.74 -13.46
C GLY A 152 -13.21 14.44 -14.26
N TYR A 153 -12.30 13.47 -14.15
CA TYR A 153 -12.45 12.14 -14.75
C TYR A 153 -12.81 11.08 -13.72
N GLY A 154 -13.67 10.14 -14.14
CA GLY A 154 -14.01 8.92 -13.43
C GLY A 154 -13.48 7.69 -14.16
N ARG A 155 -13.59 6.52 -13.51
CA ARG A 155 -13.22 5.24 -14.11
C ARG A 155 -14.30 4.19 -13.80
N THR A 156 -14.82 3.55 -14.85
CA THR A 156 -15.79 2.45 -14.76
C THR A 156 -15.38 1.37 -15.76
N GLY A 157 -15.36 0.09 -15.34
CA GLY A 157 -15.03 -1.03 -16.24
C GLY A 157 -13.64 -0.92 -16.90
N GLY A 158 -12.69 -0.27 -16.25
CA GLY A 158 -11.35 -0.02 -16.81
C GLY A 158 -11.23 1.22 -17.70
N ILE A 159 -12.35 1.76 -18.17
CA ILE A 159 -12.42 2.91 -19.09
C ILE A 159 -12.53 4.21 -18.30
N TYR A 160 -11.80 5.23 -18.76
CA TYR A 160 -11.91 6.59 -18.23
C TYR A 160 -12.99 7.38 -18.97
N TYR A 161 -13.81 8.11 -18.22
CA TYR A 161 -14.81 9.02 -18.78
C TYR A 161 -14.72 10.38 -18.08
N TYR A 162 -14.95 11.44 -18.83
CA TYR A 162 -15.00 12.79 -18.31
C TYR A 162 -16.41 13.07 -17.75
N HIS A 163 -16.49 13.60 -16.52
CA HIS A 163 -17.74 13.96 -15.88
C HIS A 163 -17.75 15.41 -15.34
N GLY A 164 -16.70 16.20 -15.58
CA GLY A 164 -16.59 17.62 -15.22
C GLY A 164 -16.48 17.94 -13.72
N GLN A 165 -16.90 17.04 -12.83
CA GLN A 165 -16.83 17.23 -11.38
C GLN A 165 -15.40 17.17 -10.84
N SER A 166 -14.74 18.32 -10.74
CA SER A 166 -13.40 18.44 -10.17
C SER A 166 -13.43 18.38 -8.65
N LYS A 167 -12.45 17.71 -8.05
CA LYS A 167 -12.29 17.57 -6.60
C LYS A 167 -10.99 18.21 -6.16
N THR A 168 -10.96 18.83 -5.00
CA THR A 168 -9.70 19.26 -4.40
C THR A 168 -8.95 18.06 -3.87
N VAL A 169 -7.69 17.93 -4.28
CA VAL A 169 -6.73 16.98 -3.74
C VAL A 169 -6.18 17.57 -2.44
N LEU A 170 -6.39 16.87 -1.34
CA LEU A 170 -5.73 17.18 -0.07
C LEU A 170 -4.80 16.04 0.30
N VAL A 171 -3.65 16.40 0.86
CA VAL A 171 -2.69 15.44 1.41
C VAL A 171 -2.38 15.75 2.87
N LYS A 172 -1.92 14.75 3.59
CA LYS A 172 -1.32 14.94 4.91
C LYS A 172 -0.07 14.06 5.04
N PRO A 173 1.12 14.68 5.14
CA PRO A 173 2.34 13.98 5.51
C PRO A 173 2.19 13.30 6.88
N LEU A 174 2.60 12.03 6.98
CA LEU A 174 2.66 11.32 8.27
C LEU A 174 4.06 11.38 8.87
N LEU A 175 5.08 11.47 8.02
CA LEU A 175 6.46 11.72 8.39
C LEU A 175 6.87 13.15 8.04
N LYS A 176 7.86 13.68 8.78
CA LYS A 176 8.55 14.89 8.37
C LYS A 176 9.23 14.62 7.02
N ASN A 177 9.21 15.61 6.12
CA ASN A 177 9.84 15.53 4.80
C ASN A 177 9.30 14.38 3.90
N ALA A 178 8.02 14.01 4.05
CA ALA A 178 7.37 12.96 3.26
C ALA A 178 7.62 13.06 1.74
N ALA A 179 7.49 14.27 1.16
CA ALA A 179 7.77 14.49 -0.27
C ALA A 179 9.21 14.13 -0.63
N THR A 180 10.18 14.63 0.13
CA THR A 180 11.61 14.36 -0.07
C THR A 180 11.93 12.87 0.04
N ILE A 181 11.34 12.16 1.00
CA ILE A 181 11.53 10.72 1.15
C ILE A 181 10.99 9.97 -0.09
N LEU A 182 9.81 10.35 -0.56
CA LEU A 182 9.16 9.70 -1.70
C LEU A 182 9.85 10.01 -3.04
N SER A 183 10.59 11.11 -3.17
CA SER A 183 11.36 11.47 -4.38
C SER A 183 12.88 11.24 -4.27
N ALA A 184 13.39 10.79 -3.11
CA ALA A 184 14.83 10.53 -2.92
C ALA A 184 15.36 9.44 -3.88
N PRO A 185 16.64 9.43 -4.28
CA PRO A 185 17.19 8.37 -5.11
C PRO A 185 17.02 6.96 -4.48
N PHE A 186 17.17 6.87 -3.16
CA PHE A 186 17.02 5.64 -2.39
C PHE A 186 16.01 5.83 -1.26
N LEU A 187 15.24 4.79 -0.96
CA LEU A 187 14.33 4.79 0.19
C LEU A 187 15.10 4.54 1.49
N PRO A 188 14.72 5.19 2.60
CA PRO A 188 15.18 4.84 3.92
C PRO A 188 14.89 3.37 4.24
N SER A 189 15.81 2.69 4.94
CA SER A 189 15.71 1.28 5.35
C SER A 189 14.43 0.99 6.13
N GLU A 190 13.95 1.97 6.88
CA GLU A 190 12.77 1.86 7.74
C GLU A 190 11.48 1.74 6.91
N LEU A 191 11.48 2.22 5.67
CA LEU A 191 10.32 2.09 4.76
C LEU A 191 10.32 0.77 3.99
N THR A 192 11.47 0.12 3.85
CA THR A 192 11.56 -1.15 3.12
C THR A 192 10.99 -2.34 3.88
N GLY A 193 10.57 -2.16 5.14
CA GLY A 193 9.85 -3.17 5.92
C GLY A 193 10.75 -4.36 6.27
N GLY A 194 11.21 -4.39 7.51
CA GLY A 194 12.04 -5.47 8.02
C GLY A 194 13.51 -5.11 8.11
N GLU A 195 14.16 -5.60 9.15
CA GLU A 195 15.58 -5.94 9.07
C GLU A 195 15.80 -6.57 7.70
N ARG A 196 16.73 -6.03 6.91
CA ARG A 196 17.33 -6.88 5.91
C ARG A 196 17.89 -8.05 6.72
N ALA A 197 17.23 -9.21 6.65
CA ALA A 197 18.00 -10.41 6.50
C ALA A 197 18.78 -10.22 5.18
N MET A 198 19.86 -9.44 5.23
CA MET A 198 21.04 -9.81 4.47
C MET A 198 21.41 -11.14 5.07
N VAL A 199 20.77 -12.17 4.53
CA VAL A 199 21.19 -13.52 4.73
C VAL A 199 22.62 -13.51 4.20
N ASP A 200 23.60 -13.59 5.11
CA ASP A 200 24.98 -13.75 4.72
C ASP A 200 25.06 -15.07 3.95
N LEU A 201 25.23 -14.98 2.63
CA LEU A 201 25.31 -16.13 1.74
C LEU A 201 26.43 -17.09 2.14
N ASN A 202 27.44 -16.61 2.89
CA ASN A 202 28.52 -17.44 3.43
C ASN A 202 28.06 -18.32 4.61
N THR A 203 26.92 -17.99 5.22
CA THR A 203 26.32 -18.70 6.37
C THR A 203 25.06 -19.49 6.02
N VAL A 204 24.56 -19.36 4.78
CA VAL A 204 23.44 -20.16 4.29
C VAL A 204 23.90 -21.56 4.01
N SER A 205 23.26 -22.51 4.66
CA SER A 205 23.25 -23.92 4.28
C SER A 205 22.63 -24.11 2.89
N ILE A 206 23.42 -23.95 1.83
CA ILE A 206 22.95 -24.11 0.44
C ILE A 206 22.78 -25.60 0.10
N GLU A 207 23.80 -26.42 0.39
CA GLU A 207 23.88 -27.83 -0.03
C GLU A 207 23.66 -28.83 1.12
N SER A 208 23.59 -28.38 2.37
CA SER A 208 23.41 -29.30 3.51
C SER A 208 21.97 -29.80 3.62
N LYS A 209 21.77 -30.97 4.22
CA LYS A 209 20.44 -31.57 4.47
C LYS A 209 19.51 -30.61 5.22
N GLY A 210 18.36 -30.29 4.64
CA GLY A 210 17.41 -29.26 5.09
C GLY A 210 17.72 -27.84 4.62
N GLY A 211 18.68 -27.68 3.70
CA GLY A 211 19.13 -26.42 3.12
C GLY A 211 18.28 -25.92 1.96
N LEU A 212 18.71 -24.82 1.32
CA LEU A 212 17.96 -24.16 0.26
C LEU A 212 17.62 -25.10 -0.90
N LEU A 213 18.56 -25.93 -1.34
CA LEU A 213 18.35 -26.86 -2.45
C LEU A 213 17.30 -27.93 -2.14
N ASP A 214 17.26 -28.44 -0.91
CA ASP A 214 16.24 -29.41 -0.47
C ASP A 214 14.84 -28.80 -0.47
N TYR A 215 14.70 -27.53 -0.06
CA TYR A 215 13.42 -26.83 -0.13
C TYR A 215 12.97 -26.56 -1.57
N LEU A 216 13.91 -26.22 -2.46
CA LEU A 216 13.60 -26.02 -3.87
C LEU A 216 13.23 -27.35 -4.55
N ALA A 217 13.77 -28.48 -4.10
CA ALA A 217 13.41 -29.81 -4.60
C ALA A 217 11.97 -30.23 -4.28
N LEU A 218 11.33 -29.63 -3.27
CA LEU A 218 9.91 -29.87 -2.95
C LEU A 218 8.96 -29.26 -3.99
N LEU A 219 9.45 -28.36 -4.85
CA LEU A 219 8.64 -27.71 -5.88
C LEU A 219 8.48 -28.63 -7.09
N LYS A 220 7.23 -28.81 -7.53
CA LYS A 220 6.90 -29.65 -8.68
C LYS A 220 7.38 -29.01 -9.99
N ASP A 221 8.13 -29.76 -10.81
CA ASP A 221 8.53 -29.32 -12.16
C ASP A 221 7.35 -29.39 -13.13
N SER A 222 6.88 -28.21 -13.52
CA SER A 222 5.77 -28.03 -14.47
C SER A 222 6.23 -28.03 -15.93
N ARG A 223 7.55 -28.07 -16.20
CA ARG A 223 8.10 -28.02 -17.56
C ARG A 223 7.93 -29.37 -18.27
N LYS A 224 7.69 -29.32 -19.58
CA LYS A 224 7.59 -30.53 -20.42
C LYS A 224 8.95 -31.23 -20.49
N LYS A 225 8.97 -32.57 -20.40
CA LYS A 225 10.20 -33.39 -20.34
C LYS A 225 11.15 -33.24 -21.55
N ARG A 226 10.66 -32.75 -22.69
CA ARG A 226 11.47 -32.62 -23.92
C ARG A 226 12.17 -31.26 -23.95
N GLY A 227 13.51 -31.27 -24.06
CA GLY A 227 14.33 -30.05 -24.20
C GLY A 227 14.83 -29.42 -22.90
N ILE A 228 14.74 -30.12 -21.77
CA ILE A 228 15.27 -29.65 -20.49
C ILE A 228 16.80 -29.72 -20.52
N ARG A 229 17.46 -28.55 -20.42
CA ARG A 229 18.93 -28.44 -20.34
C ARG A 229 19.46 -28.27 -18.92
N HIS A 230 18.66 -27.71 -18.02
CA HIS A 230 19.01 -27.45 -16.62
C HIS A 230 17.88 -27.91 -15.68
N SER A 231 18.24 -28.41 -14.50
CA SER A 231 17.27 -28.77 -13.46
C SER A 231 16.46 -27.55 -13.04
N GLN A 232 15.24 -27.76 -12.57
CA GLN A 232 14.40 -26.65 -12.10
C GLN A 232 15.01 -25.99 -10.86
N ILE A 233 15.58 -26.81 -9.98
CA ILE A 233 16.26 -26.40 -8.75
C ILE A 233 17.40 -25.43 -9.09
N SER A 234 18.29 -25.79 -10.02
CA SER A 234 19.39 -24.92 -10.46
C SER A 234 18.90 -23.60 -11.05
N ILE A 235 17.81 -23.60 -11.83
CA ILE A 235 17.25 -22.36 -12.39
C ILE A 235 16.67 -21.47 -11.29
N LEU A 236 15.94 -22.05 -10.33
CA LEU A 236 15.35 -21.31 -9.23
C LEU A 236 16.43 -20.77 -8.28
N ALA A 237 17.47 -21.54 -7.99
CA ALA A 237 18.61 -21.11 -7.20
C ALA A 237 19.32 -19.92 -7.85
N VAL A 238 19.61 -19.98 -9.16
CA VAL A 238 20.19 -18.87 -9.92
C VAL A 238 19.29 -17.63 -9.91
N ALA A 239 17.98 -17.81 -10.06
CA ALA A 239 17.03 -16.69 -10.00
C ALA A 239 16.98 -16.04 -8.61
N ILE A 240 16.99 -16.85 -7.53
CA ILE A 240 17.02 -16.35 -6.15
C ILE A 240 18.31 -15.59 -5.90
N CYS A 241 19.46 -16.13 -6.29
CA CYS A 241 20.75 -15.43 -6.15
C CYS A 241 20.79 -14.13 -6.95
N ALA A 242 20.21 -14.09 -8.16
CA ALA A 242 20.10 -12.87 -8.96
C ALA A 242 19.23 -11.83 -8.26
N LEU A 243 18.07 -12.23 -7.71
CA LEU A 243 17.17 -11.35 -6.96
C LEU A 243 17.85 -10.80 -5.69
N LEU A 244 18.55 -11.66 -4.95
CA LEU A 244 19.33 -11.26 -3.77
C LEU A 244 20.51 -10.34 -4.13
N SER A 245 21.07 -10.50 -5.33
CA SER A 245 22.11 -9.62 -5.89
C SER A 245 21.56 -8.33 -6.51
N GLY A 246 20.25 -8.07 -6.40
CA GLY A 246 19.63 -6.81 -6.81
C GLY A 246 18.96 -6.80 -8.18
N ALA A 247 18.82 -7.94 -8.87
CA ALA A 247 18.04 -8.02 -10.09
C ALA A 247 16.55 -7.74 -9.81
N ARG A 248 15.91 -6.91 -10.64
CA ARG A 248 14.51 -6.48 -10.43
C ARG A 248 13.54 -6.94 -11.53
N CYS A 249 14.03 -7.56 -12.59
CA CYS A 249 13.20 -8.09 -13.67
C CYS A 249 13.81 -9.33 -14.33
N PHE A 250 13.01 -10.05 -15.13
CA PHE A 250 13.44 -11.28 -15.80
C PHE A 250 14.65 -11.10 -16.72
N LEU A 251 14.77 -9.92 -17.36
CA LEU A 251 15.92 -9.60 -18.21
C LEU A 251 17.20 -9.51 -17.39
N SER A 252 17.17 -8.75 -16.28
CA SER A 252 18.32 -8.62 -15.37
C SER A 252 18.74 -9.95 -14.74
N ILE A 253 17.78 -10.83 -14.45
CA ILE A 253 18.06 -12.20 -13.99
C ILE A 253 18.79 -12.99 -15.09
N GLY A 254 18.34 -12.87 -16.35
CA GLY A 254 18.97 -13.52 -17.50
C GLY A 254 20.38 -13.02 -17.78
N GLU A 255 20.59 -11.70 -17.71
CA GLU A 255 21.92 -11.07 -17.85
C GLU A 255 22.87 -11.50 -16.72
N TRP A 256 22.39 -11.49 -15.47
CA TRP A 256 23.15 -11.97 -14.33
C TRP A 256 23.53 -13.45 -14.47
N ALA A 257 22.57 -14.28 -14.90
CA ALA A 257 22.82 -15.69 -15.16
C ALA A 257 23.79 -15.92 -16.34
N ALA A 258 23.83 -15.04 -17.34
CA ALA A 258 24.78 -15.13 -18.45
C ALA A 258 26.23 -14.95 -17.98
N CYS A 259 26.47 -14.15 -16.95
CA CYS A 259 27.78 -13.92 -16.35
C CYS A 259 28.30 -15.10 -15.49
N LEU A 260 27.47 -16.10 -15.19
CA LEU A 260 27.88 -17.28 -14.42
C LEU A 260 28.60 -18.33 -15.30
N ASN A 261 29.69 -18.89 -14.78
CA ASN A 261 30.41 -20.01 -15.38
C ASN A 261 29.51 -21.25 -15.56
N GLN A 262 29.79 -22.06 -16.59
CA GLN A 262 28.98 -23.25 -16.93
C GLN A 262 28.88 -24.28 -15.80
N GLU A 263 29.88 -24.37 -14.92
CA GLU A 263 29.89 -25.30 -13.78
C GLU A 263 28.81 -24.95 -12.73
N ILE A 264 28.59 -23.66 -12.47
CA ILE A 264 27.57 -23.17 -11.52
C ILE A 264 26.14 -23.44 -12.05
N LYS A 265 25.98 -23.54 -13.37
CA LYS A 265 24.69 -23.85 -14.02
C LYS A 265 24.33 -25.35 -13.96
N ARG A 266 25.19 -26.20 -13.37
CA ARG A 266 25.04 -27.66 -13.28
C ARG A 266 25.11 -28.19 -11.84
N MET A 267 24.76 -27.36 -10.85
CA MET A 267 24.88 -27.65 -9.40
C MET A 267 24.22 -28.97 -8.90
N ASP A 268 23.39 -29.65 -9.69
CA ASP A 268 22.71 -30.91 -9.31
C ASP A 268 23.26 -32.19 -9.99
N GLN A 269 24.43 -32.18 -10.65
CA GLN A 269 24.95 -33.35 -11.38
C GLN A 269 26.01 -34.20 -10.64
N LYS A 270 26.05 -34.17 -9.30
CA LYS A 270 26.85 -35.13 -8.50
C LYS A 270 25.96 -36.10 -7.75
#